data_AF-A0AAE1XDV7-F1
#
_entry.id   AF-A0AAE1XDV7-F1
#
_cell.length_a   1.000
_cell.length_b   1.000
_cell.length_c   1.000
_cell.angle_alpha   90.00
_cell.angle_beta   90.00
_cell.angle_gamma   90.00
#
_symmetry.space_group_name_H-M   'P 1'
#
loop_
_entity.id
_entity.type
_entity.pdbx_description
1 polymer ?
#
loop_
_entity_poly.entity_id
_entity_poly.type
_entity_poly.pdbx_seq_one_letter_code
_entity_poly.pdbx_strand_id
1 'polypeptide(L)'
;MPMGYQPPKFQQFDGKGNPKQHVAHFVETCNNAGTYGDHLVKQFVRSLKGNAFDWYTDLEAGSIDGWEQLEQEFSIASTALDELSAWWSLQILANGKKSQSLIISIDGGI
;
A
#
# COMPACT_ATOMS: atom_id res chain seq x y z
N MET A 1 -23.96 -15.06 -6.74
CA MET A 1 -22.62 -15.43 -7.27
C MET A 1 -22.72 -16.82 -7.88
N PRO A 2 -22.04 -17.13 -9.00
CA PRO A 2 -22.06 -18.47 -9.57
C PRO A 2 -21.46 -19.48 -8.58
N MET A 3 -22.03 -20.68 -8.54
CA MET A 3 -21.52 -21.80 -7.74
C MET A 3 -20.14 -22.18 -8.29
N GLY A 4 -19.07 -21.87 -7.55
CA GLY A 4 -17.69 -22.15 -7.95
C GLY A 4 -16.78 -20.93 -8.12
N TYR A 5 -17.25 -19.71 -7.83
CA TYR A 5 -16.35 -18.55 -7.76
C TYR A 5 -15.29 -18.77 -6.69
N GLN A 6 -14.05 -19.01 -7.12
CA GLN A 6 -12.89 -18.96 -6.25
C GLN A 6 -12.35 -17.54 -6.27
N PRO A 7 -12.31 -16.85 -5.12
CA PRO A 7 -11.67 -15.55 -5.04
C PRO A 7 -10.22 -15.68 -5.52
N PRO A 8 -9.72 -14.73 -6.33
CA PRO A 8 -8.34 -14.78 -6.77
C PRO A 8 -7.41 -14.78 -5.55
N LYS A 9 -6.38 -15.61 -5.61
CA LYS A 9 -5.30 -15.59 -4.61
C LYS A 9 -4.28 -14.56 -5.05
N PHE A 10 -4.15 -13.50 -4.28
CA PHE A 10 -3.16 -12.46 -4.51
C PHE A 10 -1.88 -12.78 -3.76
N GLN A 11 -0.74 -12.47 -4.36
CA GLN A 11 0.49 -12.28 -3.61
C GLN A 11 0.33 -11.04 -2.74
N GLN A 12 0.61 -11.16 -1.45
CA GLN A 12 0.52 -10.03 -0.54
C GLN A 12 1.80 -9.18 -0.58
N PHE A 13 1.64 -7.87 -0.70
CA PHE A 13 2.71 -6.88 -0.72
C PHE A 13 2.75 -6.10 0.59
N ASP A 14 3.93 -6.04 1.24
CA ASP A 14 4.13 -5.31 2.50
C ASP A 14 4.61 -3.87 2.34
N GLY A 15 4.72 -3.36 1.10
CA GLY A 15 5.30 -2.04 0.84
C GLY A 15 6.77 -2.09 0.40
N LYS A 16 7.38 -3.29 0.38
CA LYS A 16 8.79 -3.49 0.00
C LYS A 16 8.94 -4.13 -1.37
N GLY A 17 9.89 -3.63 -2.15
CA GLY A 17 10.17 -4.12 -3.50
C GLY A 17 9.56 -3.21 -4.56
N ASN A 18 9.23 -3.76 -5.74
CA ASN A 18 8.76 -2.96 -6.87
C ASN A 18 7.21 -2.83 -6.86
N PRO A 19 6.65 -1.67 -6.46
CA PRO A 19 5.20 -1.47 -6.40
C PRO A 19 4.54 -1.55 -7.78
N LYS A 20 5.21 -1.10 -8.85
CA LYS A 20 4.67 -1.19 -10.21
C LYS A 20 4.51 -2.64 -10.67
N GLN A 21 5.46 -3.49 -10.32
CA GLN A 21 5.38 -4.93 -10.60
C GLN A 21 4.22 -5.57 -9.84
N HIS A 22 4.01 -5.19 -8.58
CA HIS A 22 2.88 -5.66 -7.78
C HIS A 22 1.54 -5.27 -8.42
N VAL A 23 1.37 -4.00 -8.79
CA VAL A 23 0.16 -3.49 -9.45
C VAL A 23 -0.11 -4.24 -10.75
N ALA A 24 0.90 -4.42 -11.61
CA ALA A 24 0.75 -5.15 -12.87
C ALA A 24 0.26 -6.59 -12.66
N HIS A 25 0.86 -7.33 -11.70
CA HIS A 25 0.46 -8.69 -11.38
C HIS A 25 -0.95 -8.76 -10.77
N PHE A 26 -1.31 -7.79 -9.94
CA PHE A 26 -2.65 -7.67 -9.37
C PHE A 26 -3.71 -7.47 -10.46
N VAL A 27 -3.47 -6.55 -11.40
CA VAL A 27 -4.38 -6.26 -12.53
C VAL A 27 -4.54 -7.49 -13.42
N GLU A 28 -3.45 -8.18 -13.76
CA GLU A 28 -3.50 -9.41 -14.55
C GLU A 28 -4.34 -10.50 -13.84
N THR A 29 -4.13 -10.68 -12.53
CA THR A 29 -4.89 -11.64 -11.71
C THR A 29 -6.38 -11.31 -11.70
N CYS A 30 -6.73 -10.02 -11.58
CA CYS A 30 -8.11 -9.56 -11.61
C CYS A 30 -8.76 -9.72 -12.99
N ASN A 31 -8.02 -9.41 -14.06
CA ASN A 31 -8.49 -9.59 -15.44
C ASN A 31 -8.77 -11.06 -15.75
N ASN A 32 -7.91 -11.98 -15.30
CA ASN A 32 -8.11 -13.42 -15.44
C ASN A 32 -9.34 -13.93 -14.68
N ALA A 33 -9.74 -13.24 -13.60
CA ALA A 33 -10.94 -13.54 -12.82
C ALA A 33 -12.19 -12.80 -13.30
N GLY A 34 -12.09 -12.01 -14.39
CA GLY A 34 -13.20 -11.23 -14.94
C GLY A 34 -13.61 -10.02 -14.09
N THR A 35 -12.71 -9.51 -13.24
CA THR A 35 -12.96 -8.31 -12.40
C THR A 35 -12.22 -7.11 -12.96
N TYR A 36 -12.94 -5.99 -13.13
CA TYR A 36 -12.43 -4.78 -13.78
C TYR A 36 -12.95 -3.50 -13.10
N GLY A 37 -12.33 -2.36 -13.41
CA GLY A 37 -12.78 -1.03 -12.98
C GLY A 37 -12.83 -0.88 -11.46
N ASP A 38 -13.92 -0.32 -10.92
CA ASP A 38 -14.10 -0.07 -9.49
C ASP A 38 -14.05 -1.33 -8.60
N HIS A 39 -14.21 -2.51 -9.20
CA HIS A 39 -14.04 -3.76 -8.47
C HIS A 39 -12.57 -4.00 -8.09
N LEU A 40 -11.62 -3.44 -8.86
CA LEU A 40 -10.19 -3.52 -8.56
C LEU A 40 -9.88 -2.84 -7.23
N VAL A 41 -10.43 -1.64 -6.98
CA VAL A 41 -10.26 -0.90 -5.72
C VAL A 41 -10.67 -1.75 -4.52
N LYS A 42 -11.81 -2.44 -4.63
CA LYS A 42 -12.34 -3.32 -3.57
C LYS A 42 -11.53 -4.58 -3.35
N GLN A 43 -10.86 -5.08 -4.40
CA GLN A 43 -10.02 -6.28 -4.30
C GLN A 43 -8.58 -5.94 -3.87
N PHE A 44 -8.13 -4.70 -4.09
CA PHE A 44 -6.74 -4.30 -3.88
C PHE A 44 -6.28 -4.52 -2.44
N VAL A 45 -7.12 -4.20 -1.45
CA VAL A 45 -6.84 -4.42 -0.03
C VAL A 45 -6.44 -5.87 0.29
N ARG A 46 -6.95 -6.85 -0.46
CA ARG A 46 -6.66 -8.28 -0.27
C ARG A 46 -5.24 -8.65 -0.75
N SER A 47 -4.62 -7.79 -1.56
CA SER A 47 -3.26 -7.92 -2.04
C SER A 47 -2.23 -7.22 -1.14
N LEU A 48 -2.67 -6.55 -0.06
CA LEU A 48 -1.80 -5.79 0.84
C LEU A 48 -1.61 -6.52 2.18
N LYS A 49 -0.50 -6.24 2.84
CA LYS A 49 -0.20 -6.60 4.23
C LYS A 49 0.72 -5.55 4.87
N GLY A 50 0.88 -5.59 6.19
CA GLY A 50 1.81 -4.70 6.91
C GLY A 50 1.61 -3.22 6.57
N ASN A 51 2.71 -2.48 6.40
CA ASN A 51 2.70 -1.04 6.14
C ASN A 51 1.85 -0.62 4.93
N ALA A 52 1.79 -1.44 3.88
CA ALA A 52 0.94 -1.13 2.72
C ALA A 52 -0.55 -1.27 3.04
N PHE A 53 -0.91 -2.20 3.93
CA PHE A 53 -2.29 -2.34 4.41
C PHE A 53 -2.66 -1.21 5.37
N ASP A 54 -1.77 -0.84 6.30
CA ASP A 54 -1.97 0.32 7.19
C ASP A 54 -2.22 1.60 6.37
N TRP A 55 -1.37 1.86 5.36
CA TRP A 55 -1.58 2.99 4.44
C TRP A 55 -2.98 2.98 3.80
N TYR A 56 -3.46 1.83 3.33
CA TYR A 56 -4.78 1.74 2.70
C TYR A 56 -5.91 2.03 3.70
N THR A 57 -5.76 1.64 4.97
CA THR A 57 -6.76 1.91 6.01
C THR A 57 -6.74 3.35 6.51
N ASP A 58 -5.62 4.06 6.38
CA ASP A 58 -5.48 5.48 6.70
C ASP A 58 -6.00 6.41 5.59
N LEU A 59 -6.34 5.88 4.40
CA LEU A 59 -6.96 6.68 3.34
C LEU A 59 -8.31 7.24 3.79
N GLU A 60 -8.51 8.54 3.58
CA GLU A 60 -9.79 9.18 3.87
C GLU A 60 -10.92 8.55 3.04
N ALA A 61 -12.05 8.26 3.68
CA ALA A 61 -13.19 7.65 3.00
C ALA A 61 -13.70 8.58 1.89
N GLY A 62 -13.71 8.09 0.65
CA GLY A 62 -14.11 8.88 -0.52
C GLY A 62 -12.98 9.71 -1.14
N SER A 63 -11.73 9.58 -0.66
CA SER A 63 -10.56 10.20 -1.31
C SER A 63 -10.12 9.51 -2.61
N ILE A 64 -10.56 8.26 -2.81
CA ILE A 64 -10.29 7.46 -4.00
C ILE A 64 -11.58 7.32 -4.81
N ASP A 65 -11.67 7.99 -5.95
CA ASP A 65 -12.82 7.91 -6.86
C ASP A 65 -12.74 6.69 -7.81
N GLY A 66 -11.58 6.07 -7.96
CA GLY A 66 -11.41 4.93 -8.86
C GLY A 66 -10.02 4.29 -8.84
N TRP A 67 -9.84 3.28 -9.70
CA TRP A 67 -8.60 2.51 -9.79
C TRP A 67 -7.37 3.35 -10.14
N GLU A 68 -7.50 4.26 -11.11
CA GLU A 68 -6.38 5.09 -11.58
C GLU A 68 -5.81 5.98 -10.47
N GLN A 69 -6.70 6.59 -9.67
CA GLN A 69 -6.31 7.41 -8.53
C GLN A 69 -5.67 6.57 -7.42
N LEU A 70 -6.20 5.37 -7.15
CA LEU A 70 -5.59 4.44 -6.20
C LEU A 70 -4.19 4.02 -6.62
N GLU A 71 -3.99 3.72 -7.91
CA GLU A 71 -2.67 3.36 -8.44
C GLU A 71 -1.68 4.52 -8.29
N GLN A 72 -2.11 5.75 -8.58
CA GLN A 72 -1.28 6.94 -8.43
C GLN A 72 -0.89 7.18 -6.97
N GLU A 73 -1.86 7.20 -6.05
CA GLU A 73 -1.63 7.38 -4.62
C GLU A 73 -0.75 6.25 -4.05
N PHE A 74 -0.98 5.01 -4.48
CA PHE A 74 -0.15 3.87 -4.11
C PHE A 74 1.28 4.00 -4.64
N SER A 75 1.47 4.50 -5.86
CA SER A 75 2.81 4.76 -6.40
C SER A 75 3.55 5.82 -5.59
N ILE A 76 2.86 6.88 -5.14
CA ILE A 76 3.46 7.93 -4.32
C ILE A 76 3.80 7.38 -2.93
N ALA A 77 2.85 6.69 -2.30
CA ALA A 77 3.01 6.11 -0.98
C ALA A 77 4.09 5.04 -0.92
N SER A 78 4.18 4.18 -1.94
CA SER A 78 5.23 3.15 -2.01
C SER A 78 6.62 3.74 -2.23
N THR A 79 6.77 4.84 -2.97
CA THR A 79 8.02 5.61 -3.01
C THR A 79 8.33 6.23 -1.64
N ALA A 80 7.34 6.79 -0.95
CA ALA A 80 7.53 7.33 0.39
C ALA A 80 7.88 6.26 1.43
N LEU A 81 7.35 5.03 1.32
CA LEU A 81 7.70 3.90 2.20
C LEU A 81 9.13 3.40 1.94
N ASP A 82 9.55 3.36 0.67
CA ASP A 82 10.94 3.06 0.30
C ASP A 82 11.88 4.15 0.82
N GLU A 83 11.53 5.42 0.59
CA GLU A 83 12.29 6.59 1.02
C GLU A 83 12.33 6.71 2.54
N LEU A 84 11.23 6.61 3.29
CA LEU A 84 11.26 6.70 4.74
C LEU A 84 12.09 5.56 5.35
N SER A 85 12.12 4.38 4.74
CA SER A 85 13.03 3.30 5.17
C SER A 85 14.51 3.65 4.89
N ALA A 86 14.78 4.29 3.74
CA ALA A 86 16.12 4.72 3.35
C ALA A 86 16.60 5.92 4.17
N TRP A 87 15.76 6.93 4.39
CA TRP A 87 16.00 8.09 5.24
C TRP A 87 16.13 7.70 6.70
N TRP A 88 15.29 6.81 7.23
CA TRP A 88 15.45 6.31 8.59
C TRP A 88 16.76 5.53 8.73
N SER A 89 17.13 4.71 7.73
CA SER A 89 18.42 4.02 7.69
C SER A 89 19.61 4.99 7.56
N LEU A 90 19.52 6.01 6.72
CA LEU A 90 20.54 7.06 6.57
C LEU A 90 20.65 7.92 7.82
N GLN A 91 19.54 8.20 8.51
CA GLN A 91 19.52 8.92 9.77
C GLN A 91 20.11 8.06 10.90
N ILE A 92 19.87 6.74 10.93
CA ILE A 92 20.50 5.78 11.85
C ILE A 92 22.02 5.71 11.60
N LEU A 93 22.45 5.69 10.34
CA LEU A 93 23.87 5.68 9.94
C LEU A 93 24.56 7.02 10.24
N ALA A 94 23.89 8.15 9.97
CA ALA A 94 24.39 9.49 10.22
C ALA A 94 24.45 9.84 11.72
N ASN A 95 23.61 9.23 12.56
CA ASN A 95 23.48 9.55 13.98
C ASN A 95 23.87 8.43 14.95
N GLY A 96 24.50 7.35 14.48
CA GLY A 96 25.26 6.39 15.31
C GLY A 96 24.59 5.95 16.63
N LYS A 97 23.52 5.16 16.56
CA LYS A 97 22.79 4.46 17.66
C LYS A 97 22.43 5.28 18.91
N LYS A 98 21.12 5.37 19.20
CA LYS A 98 20.46 4.55 20.25
C LYS A 98 18.93 4.62 20.17
N SER A 99 18.31 3.43 20.12
CA SER A 99 16.99 3.08 20.67
C SER A 99 15.91 4.17 20.64
N GLN A 100 15.09 4.21 19.60
CA GLN A 100 13.86 4.98 19.63
C GLN A 100 12.72 4.15 20.20
N SER A 101 12.46 4.34 21.50
CA SER A 101 11.08 4.40 21.96
C SER A 101 10.66 5.84 21.69
N LEU A 102 9.85 6.11 20.66
CA LEU A 102 9.29 7.44 20.46
C LEU A 102 7.77 7.38 20.42
N ILE A 103 7.23 7.85 21.54
CA ILE A 103 5.86 8.31 21.73
C ILE A 103 5.67 9.49 20.78
N ILE A 104 4.65 9.43 19.93
CA ILE A 104 4.30 10.53 19.03
C ILE A 104 3.65 11.62 19.89
N SER A 105 4.41 12.66 20.23
CA SER A 105 3.85 13.88 20.82
C SER A 105 3.47 14.81 19.68
N ILE A 106 2.19 14.82 19.35
CA ILE A 106 1.55 15.85 18.52
C ILE A 106 1.43 17.11 19.38
N ASP A 107 2.45 17.97 19.32
CA ASP A 107 2.35 19.31 19.90
C ASP A 107 1.48 20.18 18.97
N GLY A 108 0.43 20.76 19.56
CA GLY A 108 -0.47 21.68 18.90
C GLY A 108 0.07 23.10 18.81
N GLY A 109 -0.51 23.87 17.91
CA GLY A 109 -0.29 25.32 17.71
C GLY A 109 0.15 25.59 16.27
N ILE A 110 -0.56 26.40 15.48
CA ILE A 110 -1.21 27.68 15.82
C ILE A 110 -2.61 27.75 15.20
#